data_AF-A0A2W6VDT4-F1
#
_entry.id   AF-A0A2W6VDT4-F1
#
_cell.length_a   1.000
_cell.length_b   1.000
_cell.length_c   1.000
_cell.angle_alpha   90.00
_cell.angle_beta   90.00
_cell.angle_gamma   90.00
#
_symmetry.space_group_name_H-M   'P 1'
#
loop_
_entity.id
_entity.type
_entity.pdbx_description
1 polymer ?
#
loop_
_entity_poly.entity_id
_entity_poly.type
_entity_poly.pdbx_seq_one_letter_code
_entity_poly.pdbx_strand_id
1 'polypeptide(L)'
;MIVFDTNVLSEPLRAHPDARVLAWMRAQSDVAISAISIAELHEGARRLPEGRRRSTLIASIDGILTAGTVLPFAADEARVYGAMHELRRAAGRPLAALDGMIAATAATRGAALATRNLDDFTGLGLTLVNPWA
;
A
#
# COMPACT_ATOMS: atom_id res chain seq x y z
N MET A 1 1.15 -6.51 -13.04
CA MET A 1 0.42 -5.93 -11.89
C MET A 1 1.39 -5.28 -10.93
N ILE A 2 1.03 -4.10 -10.44
CA ILE A 2 1.73 -3.39 -9.36
C ILE A 2 0.74 -3.07 -8.24
N VAL A 3 1.11 -3.39 -7.01
CA VAL A 3 0.37 -3.01 -5.80
C VAL A 3 0.94 -1.70 -5.30
N PHE A 4 0.09 -0.71 -5.08
CA PHE A 4 0.51 0.53 -4.44
C PHE A 4 0.42 0.36 -2.93
N ASP A 5 1.53 0.66 -2.26
CA ASP A 5 1.57 0.82 -0.81
C ASP A 5 0.76 2.06 -0.38
N THR A 6 0.41 2.13 0.90
CA THR A 6 -0.43 3.18 1.48
C THR A 6 0.17 4.57 1.29
N ASN A 7 1.50 4.70 1.34
CA ASN A 7 2.17 5.98 1.06
C ASN A 7 2.05 6.44 -0.39
N VAL A 8 2.00 5.52 -1.37
CA VAL A 8 1.77 5.85 -2.79
C VAL A 8 0.30 6.20 -3.01
N LEU A 9 -0.62 5.39 -2.45
CA LEU A 9 -2.06 5.62 -2.59
C LEU A 9 -2.54 6.92 -1.95
N SER A 10 -1.94 7.33 -0.83
CA SER A 10 -2.30 8.57 -0.15
C SER A 10 -1.69 9.83 -0.77
N GLU A 11 -0.74 9.71 -1.71
CA GLU A 11 -0.06 10.86 -2.31
C GLU A 11 -1.03 11.85 -2.98
N PRO A 12 -2.01 11.43 -3.81
CA PRO A 12 -2.98 12.33 -4.42
C PRO A 12 -3.89 13.05 -3.40
N LEU A 13 -3.99 12.55 -2.17
CA LEU A 13 -4.81 13.12 -1.10
C LEU A 13 -4.08 14.19 -0.30
N ARG A 14 -2.79 14.41 -0.55
CA ARG A 14 -1.99 15.42 0.14
C ARG A 14 -2.35 16.82 -0.36
N ALA A 15 -2.17 17.82 0.51
CA ALA A 15 -2.34 19.23 0.12
C ALA A 15 -1.35 19.66 -0.98
N HIS A 16 -0.15 19.09 -0.97
CA HIS A 16 0.90 19.34 -1.95
C HIS A 16 1.49 17.99 -2.39
N PRO A 17 0.88 17.34 -3.41
CA PRO A 17 1.38 16.08 -3.93
C PRO A 17 2.62 16.27 -4.82
N ASP A 18 3.53 15.30 -4.84
CA ASP A 18 4.67 15.26 -5.77
C ASP A 18 4.16 14.95 -7.19
N ALA A 19 4.31 15.92 -8.10
CA ALA A 19 3.85 15.81 -9.47
C ALA A 19 4.48 14.63 -10.23
N ARG A 20 5.70 14.21 -9.88
CA ARG A 20 6.39 13.07 -10.51
C ARG A 20 5.69 11.77 -10.16
N VAL A 21 5.30 11.61 -8.89
CA VAL A 21 4.55 10.43 -8.43
C VAL A 21 3.18 10.38 -9.09
N LEU A 22 2.48 11.52 -9.16
CA LEU A 22 1.18 11.57 -9.84
C LEU A 22 1.29 11.21 -11.33
N ALA A 23 2.34 11.68 -12.01
CA ALA A 23 2.60 11.32 -13.40
C ALA A 23 2.95 9.83 -13.55
N TRP A 24 3.78 9.29 -12.66
CA TRP A 24 4.14 7.88 -12.63
C TRP A 24 2.92 6.99 -12.37
N MET A 25 2.04 7.35 -11.42
CA MET A 25 0.80 6.62 -11.13
C MET A 25 -0.11 6.56 -12.37
N ARG A 26 -0.27 7.68 -13.09
CA ARG A 26 -1.08 7.74 -14.32
C ARG A 26 -0.51 6.91 -15.47
N ALA A 27 0.79 6.62 -15.46
CA ALA A 27 1.43 5.80 -16.48
C ALA A 27 1.26 4.29 -16.25
N GLN A 28 0.75 3.86 -15.09
CA GLN A 28 0.55 2.45 -14.79
C GLN A 28 -0.77 1.94 -15.40
N SER A 29 -0.71 0.81 -16.10
CA SER A 29 -1.87 0.21 -16.77
C SER A 29 -2.51 -0.95 -16.02
N ASP A 30 -1.83 -1.53 -15.03
CA ASP A 30 -2.27 -2.72 -14.28
C ASP A 30 -1.99 -2.53 -12.78
N VAL A 31 -2.88 -1.78 -12.12
CA VAL A 31 -2.77 -1.34 -10.73
C VAL A 31 -3.73 -2.11 -9.84
N ALA A 32 -3.21 -2.53 -8.69
CA ALA A 32 -3.95 -3.17 -7.63
C ALA A 32 -3.80 -2.43 -6.29
N ILE A 33 -4.80 -2.56 -5.43
CA ILE A 33 -4.89 -1.90 -4.14
C ILE A 33 -5.08 -2.98 -3.08
N SER A 34 -4.25 -3.01 -2.03
CA SER A 34 -4.48 -3.93 -0.92
C SER A 34 -5.65 -3.46 -0.07
N ALA A 35 -6.55 -4.38 0.33
CA ALA A 35 -7.59 -4.11 1.31
C ALA A 35 -7.03 -3.59 2.65
N ILE A 36 -5.77 -3.92 2.96
CA ILE A 36 -5.08 -3.42 4.16
C ILE A 36 -4.78 -1.92 4.03
N SER A 37 -4.30 -1.47 2.87
CA SER A 37 -4.11 -0.04 2.60
C SER A 37 -5.42 0.75 2.66
N ILE A 38 -6.52 0.15 2.22
CA ILE A 38 -7.86 0.74 2.36
C ILE A 38 -8.19 0.96 3.84
N ALA A 39 -7.95 -0.04 4.69
CA ALA A 39 -8.16 0.08 6.13
C ALA A 39 -7.32 1.22 6.74
N GLU A 40 -6.05 1.32 6.38
CA GLU A 40 -5.16 2.40 6.85
C GLU A 40 -5.64 3.80 6.42
N LEU A 41 -6.07 3.95 5.16
CA LEU A 41 -6.60 5.22 4.65
C LEU A 41 -7.85 5.66 5.41
N HIS A 42 -8.80 4.73 5.62
CA HIS A 42 -10.00 5.04 6.40
C HIS A 42 -9.70 5.29 7.87
N GLU A 43 -8.76 4.57 8.48
CA GLU A 43 -8.32 4.84 9.85
C GLU A 43 -7.75 6.27 9.94
N GLY A 44 -6.83 6.62 9.04
CA GLY A 44 -6.24 7.96 8.95
C GLY A 44 -7.28 9.06 8.79
N ALA A 45 -8.28 8.86 7.92
CA ALA A 45 -9.37 9.81 7.75
C ALA A 45 -10.25 9.95 9.00
N ARG A 46 -10.48 8.85 9.74
CA ARG A 46 -11.31 8.84 10.95
C ARG A 46 -10.63 9.43 12.18
N ARG A 47 -9.32 9.68 12.14
CA ARG A 47 -8.62 10.48 13.16
C ARG A 47 -9.01 11.96 13.12
N LEU A 48 -9.56 12.45 12.00
CA LEU A 48 -10.10 13.80 11.91
C LEU A 48 -11.44 13.89 12.67
N PRO A 49 -11.74 15.06 13.30
CA PRO A 49 -13.06 15.32 13.85
C PRO A 49 -14.16 15.14 12.80
N GLU A 50 -15.35 14.76 13.26
CA GLU A 50 -16.52 14.70 12.38
C GLU A 50 -16.80 16.08 11.75
N GLY A 51 -17.14 16.06 10.47
CA GLY A 51 -17.38 17.28 9.71
C GLY A 51 -17.00 17.16 8.24
N ARG A 52 -17.02 18.30 7.56
CA ARG A 52 -16.83 18.39 6.11
C ARG A 52 -15.49 17.80 5.66
N ARG A 53 -14.39 18.16 6.34
CA ARG A 53 -13.04 17.70 5.98
C ARG A 53 -12.92 16.17 6.00
N ARG A 54 -13.41 15.51 7.06
CA ARG A 54 -13.39 14.05 7.16
C ARG A 54 -14.26 13.40 6.07
N SER A 55 -15.45 13.93 5.85
CA SER A 55 -16.38 13.39 4.85
C SER A 55 -15.82 13.51 3.43
N THR A 56 -15.22 14.65 3.09
CA THR A 56 -14.55 14.86 1.80
C THR A 56 -13.36 13.92 1.62
N LEU A 57 -12.55 13.70 2.65
CA LEU A 57 -11.41 12.78 2.58
C LEU A 57 -11.87 11.34 2.38
N ILE A 58 -12.90 10.88 3.10
CA ILE A 58 -13.49 9.55 2.92
C ILE A 58 -14.00 9.38 1.49
N ALA A 59 -14.77 10.34 0.96
CA ALA A 59 -15.24 10.28 -0.43
C ALA A 59 -14.09 10.26 -1.45
N SER A 60 -12.98 10.94 -1.16
CA SER A 60 -11.80 10.94 -2.02
C SER A 60 -11.07 9.58 -1.98
N ILE A 61 -10.98 8.96 -0.80
CA ILE A 61 -10.46 7.59 -0.64
C ILE A 61 -11.32 6.61 -1.43
N ASP A 62 -12.64 6.66 -1.27
CA ASP A 62 -13.58 5.78 -1.99
C ASP A 62 -13.46 5.96 -3.52
N GLY A 63 -13.21 7.18 -3.98
CA GLY A 63 -12.92 7.48 -5.38
C GLY A 63 -11.66 6.79 -5.91
N ILE A 64 -10.57 6.74 -5.13
CA ILE A 64 -9.33 6.04 -5.51
C ILE A 64 -9.59 4.54 -5.70
N LEU A 65 -10.47 3.94 -4.90
CA LEU A 65 -10.76 2.51 -4.99
C LEU A 65 -11.39 2.11 -6.32
N THR A 66 -12.03 3.06 -7.01
CA THR A 66 -12.61 2.82 -8.34
C THR A 66 -11.57 2.71 -9.45
N ALA A 67 -10.32 3.14 -9.20
CA ALA A 67 -9.26 3.21 -10.21
C ALA A 67 -8.40 1.93 -10.31
N GLY A 68 -8.61 0.93 -9.44
CA GLY A 68 -7.79 -0.28 -9.42
C GLY A 68 -8.52 -1.50 -8.87
N THR A 69 -7.91 -2.67 -9.05
CA THR A 69 -8.47 -3.92 -8.50
C THR A 69 -8.12 -4.03 -7.03
N VAL A 70 -9.13 -4.19 -6.17
CA VAL A 70 -8.90 -4.42 -4.73
C VAL A 70 -8.54 -5.88 -4.48
N LEU A 71 -7.40 -6.10 -3.84
CA LEU A 71 -6.92 -7.42 -3.45
C LEU A 71 -7.26 -7.70 -1.98
N PRO A 72 -7.92 -8.85 -1.68
CA PRO A 72 -8.21 -9.23 -0.30
C PRO A 72 -6.94 -9.74 0.41
N PHE A 73 -7.00 -9.79 1.73
CA PHE A 73 -6.05 -10.54 2.55
C PHE A 73 -6.74 -11.80 3.08
N ALA A 74 -6.41 -12.96 2.52
CA ALA A 74 -7.03 -14.25 2.83
C ALA A 74 -5.98 -15.26 3.33
N ALA A 75 -6.34 -16.54 3.33
CA ALA A 75 -5.51 -17.60 3.91
C ALA A 75 -4.14 -17.73 3.25
N ASP A 76 -4.03 -17.52 1.94
CA ASP A 76 -2.76 -17.64 1.23
C ASP A 76 -1.82 -16.47 1.56
N GLU A 77 -2.35 -15.24 1.57
CA GLU A 77 -1.62 -14.05 2.03
C GLU A 77 -1.19 -14.20 3.49
N ALA A 78 -2.04 -14.77 4.37
CA ALA A 78 -1.70 -15.02 5.76
C ALA A 78 -0.54 -16.02 5.95
N ARG A 79 -0.44 -17.06 5.10
CA ARG A 79 0.68 -18.01 5.12
C ARG A 79 1.98 -17.34 4.70
N VAL A 80 1.94 -16.58 3.60
CA VAL A 80 3.11 -15.83 3.11
C VAL A 80 3.57 -14.78 4.12
N TYR A 81 2.62 -14.07 4.76
CA TYR A 81 2.89 -13.13 5.83
C TYR A 81 3.69 -13.77 6.99
N GLY A 82 3.28 -14.96 7.44
CA GLY A 82 3.98 -15.68 8.51
C GLY A 82 5.44 -15.97 8.16
N ALA A 83 5.69 -16.47 6.95
CA ALA A 83 7.05 -16.75 6.47
C ALA A 83 7.91 -15.48 6.34
N MET A 84 7.34 -14.38 5.84
CA MET A 84 8.04 -13.09 5.76
C MET A 84 8.42 -12.56 7.14
N HIS A 85 7.53 -12.70 8.12
CA HIS A 85 7.76 -12.22 9.48
C HIS A 85 8.84 -13.05 10.20
N GLU A 86 8.85 -14.37 10.00
CA GLU A 86 9.92 -15.25 10.48
C GLU A 86 11.28 -14.82 9.91
N LEU A 87 11.36 -14.66 8.59
CA LEU A 87 12.58 -14.24 7.89
C LEU A 87 13.12 -12.90 8.41
N ARG A 88 12.25 -11.89 8.56
CA ARG A 88 12.62 -10.55 9.03
C ARG A 88 13.04 -10.54 10.49
N ARG A 89 12.38 -11.33 11.33
CA ARG A 89 12.78 -11.51 12.73
C ARG A 89 14.15 -12.17 12.84
N ALA A 90 14.41 -13.22 12.05
CA ALA A 90 15.72 -13.88 12.01
C ALA A 90 16.84 -12.93 11.55
N ALA A 91 16.52 -11.98 10.67
CA ALA A 91 17.43 -10.93 10.22
C ALA A 91 17.59 -9.74 11.19
N GLY A 92 16.94 -9.75 12.37
CA GLY A 92 16.98 -8.65 13.34
C GLY A 92 16.30 -7.35 12.87
N ARG A 93 15.43 -7.44 11.86
CA ARG A 93 14.76 -6.30 11.22
C ARG A 93 13.24 -6.54 11.19
N PRO A 94 12.54 -6.45 12.33
CA PRO A 94 11.12 -6.80 12.41
C PRO A 94 10.30 -6.02 11.37
N LEU A 95 9.32 -6.69 10.77
CA LEU A 95 8.41 -6.12 9.78
C LEU A 95 7.14 -5.65 10.48
N ALA A 96 6.71 -4.41 10.24
CA ALA A 96 5.44 -3.92 10.75
C ALA A 96 4.29 -4.80 10.23
N ALA A 97 3.28 -5.04 11.07
CA ALA A 97 2.24 -6.02 10.74
C ALA A 97 1.47 -5.66 9.46
N LEU A 98 1.03 -4.40 9.32
CA LEU A 98 0.26 -3.95 8.15
C LEU A 98 1.11 -3.96 6.87
N ASP A 99 2.34 -3.44 6.94
CA ASP A 99 3.31 -3.52 5.85
C ASP A 99 3.54 -4.97 5.42
N GLY A 100 3.68 -5.89 6.37
CA GLY A 100 3.82 -7.30 6.09
C GLY A 100 2.60 -7.91 5.39
N MET A 101 1.39 -7.49 5.76
CA MET A 101 0.18 -7.96 5.08
C MET A 101 0.07 -7.42 3.65
N ILE A 102 0.46 -6.16 3.42
CA ILE A 102 0.55 -5.56 2.08
C ILE A 102 1.60 -6.28 1.23
N ALA A 103 2.79 -6.50 1.80
CA ALA A 103 3.89 -7.23 1.16
C ALA A 103 3.48 -8.65 0.77
N ALA A 104 2.82 -9.38 1.68
CA ALA A 104 2.33 -10.72 1.42
C ALA A 104 1.25 -10.72 0.33
N THR A 105 0.35 -9.73 0.32
CA THR A 105 -0.65 -9.56 -0.75
C THR A 105 0.01 -9.40 -2.12
N ALA A 106 1.05 -8.56 -2.22
CA ALA A 106 1.79 -8.37 -3.47
C ALA A 106 2.52 -9.66 -3.89
N ALA A 107 3.20 -10.32 -2.95
CA ALA A 107 3.97 -11.54 -3.20
C ALA A 107 3.10 -12.69 -3.70
N THR A 108 1.94 -12.94 -3.07
CA THR A 108 1.02 -14.01 -3.48
C THR A 108 0.52 -13.84 -4.92
N ARG A 109 0.51 -12.60 -5.44
CA ARG A 109 0.11 -12.29 -6.82
C ARG A 109 1.28 -12.14 -7.79
N GLY A 110 2.53 -12.32 -7.34
CA GLY A 110 3.72 -12.03 -8.14
C GLY A 110 3.77 -10.57 -8.60
N ALA A 111 3.12 -9.66 -7.88
CA ALA A 111 3.04 -8.25 -8.23
C ALA A 111 4.27 -7.48 -7.71
N ALA A 112 4.64 -6.42 -8.41
CA ALA A 112 5.56 -5.44 -7.86
C ALA A 112 4.89 -4.66 -6.73
N LEU A 113 5.67 -4.17 -5.76
CA LEU A 113 5.20 -3.27 -4.70
C LEU A 113 5.79 -1.88 -4.92
N ALA A 114 4.91 -0.89 -5.13
CA ALA A 114 5.30 0.51 -5.20
C ALA A 114 5.27 1.12 -3.80
N THR A 115 6.42 1.60 -3.32
CA THR A 115 6.53 2.19 -1.97
C THR A 115 7.65 3.22 -1.92
N ARG A 116 7.49 4.22 -1.07
CA ARG A 116 8.57 5.14 -0.70
C ARG A 116 9.63 4.47 0.18
N ASN A 117 9.24 3.47 0.96
CA ASN A 117 10.05 2.90 2.04
C ASN A 117 10.70 1.57 1.63
N LEU A 118 11.55 1.60 0.60
CA LEU A 118 12.15 0.38 0.03
C LEU A 118 12.79 -0.54 1.09
N ASP A 119 13.50 0.03 2.05
CA ASP A 119 14.22 -0.72 3.08
C ASP A 119 13.32 -1.60 3.97
N ASP A 120 12.05 -1.21 4.15
CA ASP A 120 11.08 -1.98 4.92
C ASP A 120 10.75 -3.32 4.25
N PHE A 121 10.94 -3.41 2.93
CA PHE A 121 10.58 -4.58 2.13
C PHE A 121 11.79 -5.27 1.48
N THR A 122 12.98 -4.65 1.51
CA THR A 122 14.21 -5.26 1.00
C THR A 122 14.47 -6.61 1.66
N GLY A 123 14.74 -7.63 0.84
CA GLY A 123 15.00 -9.00 1.28
C GLY A 123 13.76 -9.90 1.39
N LEU A 124 12.55 -9.39 1.08
CA LEU A 124 11.31 -10.18 1.09
C LEU A 124 10.97 -10.88 -0.24
N GLY A 125 11.88 -10.85 -1.23
CA GLY A 125 11.66 -11.45 -2.55
C GLY A 125 10.67 -10.69 -3.44
N LEU A 126 10.34 -9.45 -3.09
CA LEU A 126 9.47 -8.56 -3.87
C LEU A 126 10.24 -7.78 -4.92
N THR A 127 9.60 -7.49 -6.05
CA THR A 127 10.04 -6.44 -6.96
C THR A 127 9.56 -5.09 -6.41
N LEU A 128 10.49 -4.22 -6.01
CA LEU A 128 10.16 -2.95 -5.38
C LEU A 128 10.33 -1.78 -6.36
N VAL A 129 9.41 -0.83 -6.31
CA VAL A 129 9.47 0.39 -7.13
C VAL A 129 9.28 1.61 -6.23
N ASN A 130 10.19 2.59 -6.31
CA ASN A 130 10.03 3.87 -5.64
C ASN A 130 9.67 4.96 -6.66
N PRO A 131 8.44 5.48 -6.67
CA PRO A 131 8.02 6.47 -7.64
C PRO A 131 8.56 7.90 -7.38
N TRP A 132 9.29 8.12 -6.27
CA TRP A 132 9.98 9.39 -5.99
C TRP A 132 11.42 9.44 -6.49
N ALA A 133 11.97 8.29 -6.92
CA ALA A 133 13.35 8.16 -7.40
C ALA A 133 13.54 8.71 -8.82
#